data_AF-A0A934TAF9-F1
#
_entry.id   AF-A0A934TAF9-F1
#
_cell.length_a   1.000
_cell.length_b   1.000
_cell.length_c   1.000
_cell.angle_alpha   90.00
_cell.angle_beta   90.00
_cell.angle_gamma   90.00
#
_symmetry.space_group_name_H-M   'P 1'
#
loop_
_entity.id
_entity.type
_entity.pdbx_description
1 polymer ?
#
loop_
_entity_poly.entity_id
_entity_poly.type
_entity_poly.pdbx_seq_one_letter_code
_entity_poly.pdbx_strand_id
1 'polypeptide(L)'
;MARNATNKLLHNAKRTKSDEFYTQYIDIQKEIEAYLEYNPDVFRDKVVYCNCDDPYESNFFRYFVLNFKQIGLKQLITTSYKPSPIANTQLELFGDNQIFTKTKGRPKITANKFIINEVGDIDGDGEFSLKDVALQLKNNKNNEWTPLEGDGDFRSDESISLLKQSDIVVTNPPFSLFREYIKQLVDHDKQFLIIANINAITYKEVFPLIKDNKIWLGTGMGRWISGFIVPESYELYGSEARIDDEGKRIVATNNCLWFTNLDHGKRHQPLPLMTMADNIKFSSHKSIKGVGYKKYDNFDAIEIPYTDAIPSDYDGVMGVPITFLDKYNPEQFEIIGCSYEYGKPEGWNNDINMAVSVEGVNVYKRLLIKHKNNM
;
A
#
# COMPACT_ATOMS: atom_id res chain seq x y z
N MET A 1 -2.83 -31.86 23.97
CA MET A 1 -4.09 -31.36 24.58
C MET A 1 -4.59 -30.20 23.75
N ALA A 2 -5.69 -30.39 23.02
CA ALA A 2 -6.32 -29.35 22.21
C ALA A 2 -6.91 -28.28 23.14
N ARG A 3 -6.50 -27.02 22.98
CA ARG A 3 -6.98 -25.92 23.81
C ARG A 3 -8.27 -25.37 23.19
N ASN A 4 -9.40 -25.58 23.87
CA ASN A 4 -10.69 -25.01 23.51
C ASN A 4 -10.60 -23.47 23.48
N ALA A 5 -10.50 -22.89 22.29
CA ALA A 5 -10.69 -21.46 22.07
C ALA A 5 -12.15 -21.13 22.37
N THR A 6 -12.42 -20.67 23.59
CA THR A 6 -13.77 -20.22 23.97
C THR A 6 -14.08 -18.91 23.27
N ASN A 7 -15.29 -18.78 22.69
CA ASN A 7 -15.83 -17.59 22.01
C ASN A 7 -15.66 -16.26 22.78
N LYS A 8 -15.34 -16.32 24.08
CA LYS A 8 -15.03 -15.17 24.94
C LYS A 8 -13.70 -14.49 24.59
N LEU A 9 -12.67 -15.23 24.15
CA LEU A 9 -11.41 -14.66 23.66
C LEU A 9 -11.59 -13.95 22.31
N LEU A 10 -12.38 -14.54 21.40
CA LEU A 10 -12.77 -13.93 20.13
C LEU A 10 -13.63 -12.66 20.32
N HIS A 11 -14.47 -12.60 21.35
CA HIS A 11 -15.26 -11.42 21.69
C HIS A 11 -14.46 -10.31 22.40
N ASN A 12 -13.42 -10.66 23.18
CA ASN A 12 -12.52 -9.66 23.77
C ASN A 12 -11.55 -9.08 22.73
N ALA A 13 -11.04 -9.89 21.80
CA ALA A 13 -10.24 -9.40 20.67
C ALA A 13 -11.04 -8.42 19.77
N LYS A 14 -12.38 -8.54 19.71
CA LYS A 14 -13.25 -7.57 19.03
C LYS A 14 -13.45 -6.25 19.80
N ARG A 15 -13.10 -6.18 21.09
CA ARG A 15 -13.37 -5.01 21.96
C ARG A 15 -12.17 -4.08 22.12
N THR A 16 -10.95 -4.56 21.95
CA THR A 16 -9.72 -3.74 21.86
C THR A 16 -9.45 -3.38 20.39
N LYS A 17 -10.33 -2.57 19.81
CA LYS A 17 -10.12 -1.92 18.51
C LYS A 17 -9.16 -0.75 18.68
N SER A 18 -7.87 -1.04 18.71
CA SER A 18 -6.83 -0.06 18.38
C SER A 18 -5.84 -0.81 17.50
N ASP A 19 -6.23 -1.04 16.25
CA ASP A 19 -5.37 -1.53 15.17
C ASP A 19 -4.41 -0.40 14.74
N GLU A 20 -3.64 0.15 15.68
CA GLU A 20 -2.66 1.22 15.44
C GLU A 20 -1.39 0.58 14.87
N PHE A 21 -1.36 0.39 13.55
CA PHE A 21 -0.22 -0.17 12.83
C PHE A 21 0.52 0.93 12.08
N TYR A 22 1.59 1.46 12.68
CA TYR A 22 2.37 2.53 12.06
C TYR A 22 3.42 1.97 11.10
N THR A 23 3.41 2.50 9.89
CA THR A 23 4.40 2.13 8.86
C THR A 23 5.76 2.72 9.22
N GLN A 24 6.84 1.97 9.01
CA GLN A 24 8.19 2.42 9.30
C GLN A 24 8.67 3.45 8.25
N TYR A 25 9.43 4.46 8.70
CA TYR A 25 9.96 5.52 7.84
C TYR A 25 10.80 4.97 6.68
N ILE A 26 11.66 3.99 6.95
CA ILE A 26 12.56 3.41 5.94
C ILE A 26 11.78 2.72 4.81
N ASP A 27 10.65 2.08 5.11
CA ASP A 27 9.81 1.42 4.11
C ASP A 27 9.11 2.46 3.21
N ILE A 28 8.67 3.58 3.79
CA ILE A 28 8.07 4.72 3.06
C ILE A 28 9.12 5.39 2.18
N GLN A 29 10.27 5.74 2.75
CA GLN A 29 11.37 6.40 2.04
C GLN A 29 11.82 5.56 0.84
N LYS A 30 12.12 4.29 1.07
CA LYS A 30 12.57 3.36 0.03
C LYS A 30 11.57 3.24 -1.12
N GLU A 31 10.28 3.19 -0.80
CA GLU A 31 9.24 3.10 -1.82
C GLU A 31 9.14 4.41 -2.60
N ILE A 32 8.98 5.56 -1.93
CA ILE A 32 8.81 6.87 -2.59
C ILE A 32 10.02 7.26 -3.44
N GLU A 33 11.24 7.02 -2.97
CA GLU A 33 12.47 7.33 -3.69
C GLU A 33 12.54 6.62 -5.05
N ALA A 34 11.97 5.42 -5.18
CA ALA A 34 11.96 4.71 -6.46
C ALA A 34 11.05 5.38 -7.52
N TYR A 35 10.02 6.12 -7.11
CA TYR A 35 9.20 6.94 -8.02
C TYR A 35 9.93 8.22 -8.40
N LEU A 36 10.62 8.86 -7.44
CA LEU A 36 11.44 10.05 -7.68
C LEU A 36 12.64 9.76 -8.59
N GLU A 37 13.26 8.59 -8.47
CA GLU A 37 14.34 8.15 -9.36
C GLU A 37 13.86 8.00 -10.80
N TYR A 38 12.63 7.50 -10.99
CA TYR A 38 12.02 7.35 -12.30
C TYR A 38 11.53 8.67 -12.89
N ASN A 39 10.86 9.49 -12.06
CA ASN A 39 10.37 10.80 -12.42
C ASN A 39 10.60 11.78 -11.25
N PRO A 40 11.62 12.66 -11.32
CA PRO A 40 11.96 13.58 -10.23
C PRO A 40 10.88 14.63 -9.96
N ASP A 41 9.94 14.81 -10.90
CA ASP A 41 8.86 15.79 -10.80
C ASP A 41 7.51 15.16 -10.42
N VAL A 42 7.47 13.87 -10.07
CA VAL A 42 6.22 13.15 -9.75
C VAL A 42 5.41 13.82 -8.63
N PHE A 43 6.08 14.46 -7.66
CA PHE A 43 5.44 15.23 -6.58
C PHE A 43 5.56 16.76 -6.74
N ARG A 44 6.23 17.26 -7.79
CA ARG A 44 6.46 18.69 -7.95
C ARG A 44 5.13 19.42 -8.22
N ASP A 45 4.93 20.52 -7.50
CA ASP A 45 3.73 21.36 -7.55
C ASP A 45 2.43 20.60 -7.22
N LYS A 46 2.53 19.40 -6.62
CA LYS A 46 1.39 18.56 -6.23
C LYS A 46 0.93 18.85 -4.82
N VAL A 47 -0.37 18.63 -4.61
CA VAL A 47 -0.98 18.54 -3.28
C VAL A 47 -1.05 17.06 -2.88
N VAL A 48 -0.31 16.68 -1.85
CA VAL A 48 -0.34 15.32 -1.30
C VAL A 48 -1.27 15.28 -0.10
N TYR A 49 -2.13 14.26 -0.03
CA TYR A 49 -2.97 13.97 1.12
C TYR A 49 -2.59 12.65 1.78
N CYS A 50 -2.23 12.71 3.07
CA CYS A 50 -2.04 11.53 3.89
C CYS A 50 -3.16 11.47 4.94
N ASN A 51 -4.17 10.63 4.74
CA ASN A 51 -5.10 10.31 5.82
C ASN A 51 -4.35 9.41 6.82
N CYS A 52 -4.07 9.90 8.01
CA CYS A 52 -3.27 9.18 8.99
C CYS A 52 -4.08 9.01 10.28
N ASP A 53 -3.66 8.09 11.14
CA ASP A 53 -4.28 7.98 12.47
C ASP A 53 -3.81 9.13 13.37
N ASP A 54 -2.51 9.50 13.31
CA ASP A 54 -1.95 10.67 13.98
C ASP A 54 -0.80 11.29 13.16
N PRO A 55 -0.92 12.54 12.67
CA PRO A 55 0.14 13.24 11.94
C PRO A 55 1.46 13.41 12.72
N TYR A 56 1.44 13.46 14.06
CA TYR A 56 2.68 13.60 14.85
C TYR A 56 3.48 12.30 14.95
N GLU A 57 2.81 11.15 14.82
CA GLU A 57 3.45 9.82 14.85
C GLU A 57 3.62 9.23 13.44
N SER A 58 2.88 9.76 12.46
CA SER A 58 2.87 9.25 11.10
C SER A 58 4.20 9.51 10.40
N ASN A 59 4.89 8.42 10.05
CA ASN A 59 6.09 8.50 9.22
C ASN A 59 5.80 8.99 7.80
N PHE A 60 4.54 8.92 7.32
CA PHE A 60 4.15 9.54 6.04
C PHE A 60 4.23 11.06 6.13
N PHE A 61 3.63 11.64 7.18
CA PHE A 61 3.72 13.07 7.44
C PHE A 61 5.18 13.49 7.59
N ARG A 62 5.93 12.78 8.43
CA ARG A 62 7.37 13.03 8.64
C ARG A 62 8.16 13.05 7.33
N TYR A 63 7.97 12.08 6.45
CA TYR A 63 8.67 12.03 5.17
C TYR A 63 8.35 13.26 4.31
N PHE A 64 7.07 13.54 4.04
CA PHE A 64 6.70 14.62 3.14
C PHE A 64 7.06 16.00 3.67
N VAL A 65 6.97 16.21 4.99
CA VAL A 65 7.35 17.49 5.59
C VAL A 65 8.85 17.71 5.51
N LEU A 66 9.67 16.74 5.92
CA LEU A 66 11.13 16.87 5.88
C LEU A 66 11.66 17.05 4.45
N ASN A 67 10.99 16.44 3.46
CA ASN A 67 11.39 16.52 2.06
C ASN A 67 10.61 17.59 1.26
N PHE A 68 9.74 18.39 1.89
CA PHE A 68 8.77 19.27 1.23
C PHE A 68 9.39 20.16 0.16
N LYS A 69 10.48 20.88 0.52
CA LYS A 69 11.22 21.74 -0.42
C LYS A 69 11.99 20.95 -1.47
N GLN A 70 12.61 19.85 -1.06
CA GLN A 70 13.47 19.03 -1.92
C GLN A 70 12.68 18.44 -3.09
N ILE A 71 11.48 17.92 -2.82
CA ILE A 71 10.61 17.33 -3.86
C ILE A 71 9.71 18.38 -4.54
N GLY A 72 9.81 19.65 -4.14
CA GLY A 72 9.02 20.75 -4.70
C GLY A 72 7.51 20.60 -4.46
N LEU A 73 7.11 20.08 -3.30
CA LEU A 73 5.71 19.87 -2.97
C LEU A 73 4.97 21.22 -2.84
N LYS A 74 3.76 21.32 -3.38
CA LYS A 74 2.95 22.55 -3.26
C LYS A 74 2.26 22.65 -1.91
N GLN A 75 1.69 21.54 -1.45
CA GLN A 75 0.96 21.47 -0.19
C GLN A 75 0.91 20.04 0.31
N LEU A 76 0.99 19.87 1.63
CA LEU A 76 0.72 18.62 2.31
C LEU A 76 -0.53 18.78 3.18
N ILE A 77 -1.52 17.95 2.93
CA ILE A 77 -2.72 17.82 3.77
C ILE A 77 -2.57 16.55 4.58
N THR A 78 -2.83 16.60 5.88
CA THR A 78 -2.99 15.40 6.70
C THR A 78 -4.19 15.50 7.62
N THR A 79 -4.77 14.35 7.93
CA THR A 79 -5.84 14.21 8.91
C THR A 79 -5.44 13.16 9.95
N SER A 80 -5.97 13.28 11.17
CA SER A 80 -5.95 12.22 12.19
C SER A 80 -7.30 11.52 12.29
N TYR A 81 -7.34 10.34 12.93
CA TYR A 81 -8.58 9.68 13.35
C TYR A 81 -8.78 9.78 14.87
N LYS A 82 -10.03 9.74 15.32
CA LYS A 82 -10.37 9.81 16.76
C LYS A 82 -10.35 8.41 17.42
N PRO A 83 -9.65 8.21 18.56
CA PRO A 83 -8.90 9.19 19.34
C PRO A 83 -7.45 9.33 18.87
N SER A 84 -6.97 10.57 18.66
CA SER A 84 -5.53 10.82 18.55
C SER A 84 -4.98 11.02 19.98
N PRO A 85 -4.10 10.14 20.48
CA PRO A 85 -3.57 10.23 21.84
C PRO A 85 -2.73 11.49 22.05
N ILE A 86 -2.01 11.92 21.00
CA ILE A 86 -1.01 12.97 21.07
C ILE A 86 -1.56 14.33 20.64
N ALA A 87 -2.32 14.43 19.54
CA ALA A 87 -2.87 15.73 19.12
C ALA A 87 -3.82 16.36 20.17
N ASN A 88 -4.36 15.53 21.09
CA ASN A 88 -5.22 15.98 22.18
C ASN A 88 -4.48 16.24 23.52
N THR A 89 -3.19 15.87 23.65
CA THR A 89 -2.42 16.01 24.90
C THR A 89 -1.14 16.84 24.76
N GLN A 90 -0.56 16.92 23.55
CA GLN A 90 0.69 17.65 23.34
C GLN A 90 0.55 19.18 23.33
N LEU A 91 -0.66 19.74 23.46
CA LEU A 91 -0.80 21.15 23.85
C LEU A 91 -0.30 21.41 25.29
N GLU A 92 -0.13 20.38 26.13
CA GLU A 92 0.41 20.48 27.50
C GLU A 92 1.91 20.11 27.62
N LEU A 93 2.53 19.52 26.58
CA LEU A 93 3.92 19.01 26.62
C LEU A 93 5.00 20.05 26.24
N PHE A 94 4.60 21.29 25.97
CA PHE A 94 5.51 22.38 25.63
C PHE A 94 5.34 23.52 26.65
N GLY A 95 6.02 23.41 27.80
CA GLY A 95 5.99 24.44 28.85
C GLY A 95 6.41 25.81 28.32
N ASP A 96 5.59 26.84 28.54
CA ASP A 96 5.47 27.54 29.82
C ASP A 96 4.20 28.42 29.88
N ASN A 97 3.57 28.42 31.06
CA ASN A 97 2.69 29.44 31.66
C ASN A 97 2.11 30.56 30.77
N GLN A 98 1.17 30.22 29.88
CA GLN A 98 -0.01 31.08 29.72
C GLN A 98 -1.20 30.36 30.32
N ILE A 99 -1.71 30.92 31.41
CA ILE A 99 -2.96 30.55 32.04
C ILE A 99 -4.08 30.86 31.04
N PHE A 100 -4.30 29.97 30.07
CA PHE A 100 -5.58 29.90 29.41
C PHE A 100 -6.57 29.52 30.50
N THR A 101 -7.54 30.41 30.74
CA THR A 101 -8.64 30.19 31.67
C THR A 101 -9.19 28.78 31.42
N LYS A 102 -9.05 27.88 32.40
CA LYS A 102 -9.63 26.53 32.35
C LYS A 102 -11.10 26.64 31.96
N THR A 103 -11.41 26.42 30.69
CA THR A 103 -12.78 26.21 30.24
C THR A 103 -13.27 24.96 30.95
N LYS A 104 -14.29 25.11 31.81
CA LYS A 104 -14.91 23.98 32.50
C LYS A 104 -15.45 23.00 31.46
N GLY A 105 -14.81 21.85 31.33
CA GLY A 105 -15.25 20.76 30.46
C GLY A 105 -14.10 19.79 30.16
N ARG A 106 -14.42 18.51 29.94
CA ARG A 106 -13.44 17.53 29.45
C ARG A 106 -13.00 17.98 28.04
N PRO A 107 -11.69 17.99 27.70
CA PRO A 107 -11.25 18.27 26.34
C PRO A 107 -12.01 17.37 25.37
N LYS A 108 -12.65 17.97 24.35
CA LYS A 108 -13.41 17.22 23.36
C LYS A 108 -12.37 16.47 22.53
N ILE A 109 -12.31 15.14 22.67
CA ILE A 109 -11.43 14.31 21.82
C ILE A 109 -11.94 14.47 20.39
N THR A 110 -11.17 15.14 19.53
CA THR A 110 -11.51 15.38 18.13
C THR A 110 -10.40 14.84 17.23
N ALA A 111 -10.76 14.50 16.01
CA ALA A 111 -9.79 14.35 14.93
C ALA A 111 -9.30 15.75 14.51
N ASN A 112 -8.17 15.83 13.81
CA ASN A 112 -7.53 17.09 13.44
C ASN A 112 -7.08 17.06 11.99
N LYS A 113 -7.03 18.23 11.38
CA LYS A 113 -6.48 18.48 10.05
C LYS A 113 -5.25 19.36 10.17
N PHE A 114 -4.24 19.05 9.38
CA PHE A 114 -3.06 19.88 9.18
C PHE A 114 -2.91 20.18 7.69
N ILE A 115 -2.62 21.45 7.38
CA ILE A 115 -2.29 21.89 6.02
C ILE A 115 -0.94 22.60 6.10
N ILE A 116 0.06 22.03 5.42
CA ILE A 116 1.40 22.58 5.31
C ILE A 116 1.56 23.14 3.90
N ASN A 117 1.75 24.45 3.79
CA ASN A 117 2.00 25.17 2.55
C ASN A 117 3.47 25.60 2.42
N GLU A 118 4.13 25.78 3.55
CA GLU A 118 5.51 26.27 3.61
C GLU A 118 6.23 25.60 4.77
N VAL A 119 7.51 25.29 4.55
CA VAL A 119 8.42 24.78 5.58
C VAL A 119 9.65 25.68 5.68
N GLY A 120 10.30 25.73 6.83
CA GLY A 120 11.45 26.59 7.06
C GLY A 120 12.02 26.42 8.45
N ASP A 121 13.33 26.56 8.57
CA ASP A 121 14.03 26.62 9.84
C ASP A 121 13.55 27.87 10.61
N ILE A 122 12.96 27.67 11.79
CA ILE A 122 12.49 28.76 12.66
C ILE A 122 13.47 29.02 13.80
N ASP A 123 14.09 27.97 14.33
CA ASP A 123 14.99 28.10 15.48
C ASP A 123 16.39 28.62 15.11
N GLY A 124 16.70 28.65 13.82
CA GLY A 124 17.92 29.22 13.25
C GLY A 124 19.13 28.31 13.41
N ASP A 125 18.93 27.01 13.62
CA ASP A 125 20.01 26.03 13.79
C ASP A 125 20.64 25.57 12.47
N GLY A 126 20.03 25.92 11.33
CA GLY A 126 20.48 25.59 9.98
C GLY A 126 19.91 24.28 9.43
N GLU A 127 19.08 23.55 10.17
CA GLU A 127 18.42 22.30 9.75
C GLU A 127 16.89 22.39 9.96
N PHE A 128 16.11 21.96 8.97
CA PHE A 128 14.66 21.92 9.13
C PHE A 128 14.23 20.63 9.85
N SER A 129 13.57 20.77 11.01
CA SER A 129 13.15 19.65 11.84
C SER A 129 11.63 19.58 12.08
N LEU A 130 11.16 18.47 12.65
CA LEU A 130 9.76 18.35 13.13
C LEU A 130 9.43 19.37 14.25
N LYS A 131 10.44 19.86 14.98
CA LYS A 131 10.26 20.88 16.02
C LYS A 131 9.93 22.23 15.37
N ASP A 132 10.57 22.57 14.25
CA ASP A 132 10.26 23.77 13.48
C ASP A 132 8.86 23.75 12.92
N VAL A 133 8.38 22.59 12.48
CA VAL A 133 6.99 22.41 12.02
C VAL A 133 6.01 22.70 13.15
N ALA A 134 6.28 22.18 14.34
CA ALA A 134 5.45 22.42 15.50
C ALA A 134 5.47 23.90 15.93
N LEU A 135 6.63 24.56 15.87
CA LEU A 135 6.77 26.00 16.11
C LEU A 135 6.05 26.82 15.02
N GLN A 136 6.14 26.42 13.76
CA GLN A 136 5.42 27.03 12.64
C GLN A 136 3.92 26.92 12.83
N LEU A 137 3.39 25.75 13.17
CA LEU A 137 1.96 25.57 13.40
C LEU A 137 1.44 26.43 14.57
N LYS A 138 2.28 26.72 15.58
CA LYS A 138 1.93 27.63 16.69
C LYS A 138 2.04 29.10 16.33
N ASN A 139 3.05 29.49 15.56
CA ASN A 139 3.40 30.89 15.32
C ASN A 139 2.72 31.49 14.07
N ASN A 140 2.28 30.69 13.11
CA ASN A 140 2.29 31.12 11.70
C ASN A 140 0.91 31.32 11.02
N LYS A 141 0.93 32.15 9.96
CA LYS A 141 -0.19 32.58 9.10
C LYS A 141 -0.45 31.67 7.88
N ASN A 142 0.52 30.84 7.48
CA ASN A 142 0.52 30.10 6.19
C ASN A 142 0.25 28.59 6.33
N ASN A 143 0.48 28.00 7.51
CA ASN A 143 0.17 26.60 7.81
C ASN A 143 -1.05 26.56 8.74
N GLU A 144 -1.90 25.56 8.59
CA GLU A 144 -3.16 25.45 9.34
C GLU A 144 -3.16 24.20 10.21
N TRP A 145 -3.60 24.37 11.46
CA TRP A 145 -4.09 23.29 12.31
C TRP A 145 -5.52 23.59 12.71
N THR A 146 -6.44 22.64 12.50
CA THR A 146 -7.85 22.82 12.87
C THR A 146 -8.47 21.48 13.27
N PRO A 147 -9.21 21.43 14.40
CA PRO A 147 -10.02 20.27 14.74
C PRO A 147 -11.08 19.98 13.68
N LEU A 148 -11.22 18.71 13.29
CA LEU A 148 -12.30 18.24 12.43
C LEU A 148 -13.63 18.20 13.21
N GLU A 149 -14.75 18.43 12.51
CA GLU A 149 -16.07 18.29 13.11
C GLU A 149 -16.43 16.82 13.35
N GLY A 150 -15.97 15.96 12.45
CA GLY A 150 -16.16 14.51 12.48
C GLY A 150 -15.10 13.75 13.30
N ASP A 151 -15.07 12.43 13.08
CA ASP A 151 -14.12 11.50 13.71
C ASP A 151 -12.87 11.23 12.87
N GLY A 152 -12.77 11.84 11.69
CA GLY A 152 -11.66 11.63 10.75
C GLY A 152 -11.87 10.44 9.79
N ASP A 153 -13.03 9.81 9.78
CA ASP A 153 -13.33 8.75 8.80
C ASP A 153 -13.17 9.29 7.36
N PHE A 154 -12.47 8.54 6.51
CA PHE A 154 -12.21 8.93 5.12
C PHE A 154 -13.49 9.09 4.28
N ARG A 155 -14.61 8.55 4.76
CA ARG A 155 -15.93 8.62 4.13
C ARG A 155 -16.73 9.85 4.53
N SER A 156 -16.27 10.60 5.53
CA SER A 156 -16.93 11.84 5.95
C SER A 156 -16.84 12.90 4.86
N ASP A 157 -17.85 13.78 4.79
CA ASP A 157 -17.89 14.88 3.81
C ASP A 157 -16.65 15.80 3.95
N GLU A 158 -16.17 15.99 5.17
CA GLU A 158 -14.96 16.77 5.46
C GLU A 158 -13.71 16.12 4.87
N SER A 159 -13.49 14.82 5.13
CA SER A 159 -12.38 14.06 4.52
C SER A 159 -12.46 13.99 3.00
N ILE A 160 -13.66 13.85 2.43
CA ILE A 160 -13.88 13.85 0.97
C ILE A 160 -13.58 15.23 0.38
N SER A 161 -13.92 16.31 1.07
CA SER A 161 -13.58 17.68 0.64
C SER A 161 -12.07 17.88 0.57
N LEU A 162 -11.32 17.33 1.53
CA LEU A 162 -9.86 17.34 1.53
C LEU A 162 -9.27 16.46 0.42
N LEU A 163 -9.81 15.26 0.22
CA LEU A 163 -9.46 14.38 -0.89
C LEU A 163 -9.63 15.08 -2.24
N LYS A 164 -10.73 15.82 -2.43
CA LYS A 164 -10.99 16.54 -3.68
C LYS A 164 -9.93 17.61 -3.97
N GLN A 165 -9.36 18.23 -2.93
CA GLN A 165 -8.30 19.24 -3.05
C GLN A 165 -6.92 18.66 -3.37
N SER A 166 -6.68 17.37 -3.08
CA SER A 166 -5.39 16.74 -3.32
C SER A 166 -5.24 16.19 -4.73
N ASP A 167 -4.00 16.08 -5.20
CA ASP A 167 -3.66 15.41 -6.46
C ASP A 167 -3.30 13.94 -6.22
N ILE A 168 -2.53 13.69 -5.15
CA ILE A 168 -1.97 12.38 -4.82
C ILE A 168 -2.36 12.01 -3.39
N VAL A 169 -2.72 10.74 -3.15
CA VAL A 169 -2.96 10.17 -1.83
C VAL A 169 -1.85 9.18 -1.46
N VAL A 170 -1.20 9.36 -0.30
CA VAL A 170 -0.14 8.45 0.15
C VAL A 170 -0.38 8.02 1.59
N THR A 171 -0.67 6.73 1.82
CA THR A 171 -1.08 6.26 3.16
C THR A 171 -1.03 4.73 3.37
N ASN A 172 -1.26 4.31 4.62
CA ASN A 172 -1.62 2.94 5.01
C ASN A 172 -3.12 2.89 5.38
N PRO A 173 -4.03 2.58 4.43
CA PRO A 173 -5.46 2.58 4.70
C PRO A 173 -5.89 1.39 5.57
N PRO A 174 -7.05 1.48 6.26
CA PRO A 174 -7.60 0.36 7.02
C PRO A 174 -7.90 -0.84 6.10
N PHE A 175 -7.20 -1.97 6.32
CA PHE A 175 -7.31 -3.15 5.43
C PHE A 175 -8.73 -3.72 5.32
N SER A 176 -9.54 -3.58 6.38
CA SER A 176 -10.93 -4.03 6.39
C SER A 176 -11.84 -3.22 5.46
N LEU A 177 -11.47 -1.98 5.13
CA LEU A 177 -12.21 -1.06 4.28
C LEU A 177 -11.50 -0.81 2.93
N PHE A 178 -10.46 -1.59 2.61
CA PHE A 178 -9.61 -1.37 1.44
C PHE A 178 -10.39 -1.27 0.12
N ARG A 179 -11.42 -2.12 -0.08
CA ARG A 179 -12.24 -2.11 -1.31
C ARG A 179 -13.04 -0.83 -1.47
N GLU A 180 -13.58 -0.31 -0.36
CA GLU A 180 -14.32 0.95 -0.35
C GLU A 180 -13.35 2.12 -0.56
N TYR A 181 -12.17 2.06 0.07
CA TYR A 181 -11.13 3.07 -0.03
C TYR A 181 -10.59 3.21 -1.46
N ILE A 182 -10.16 2.10 -2.08
CA ILE A 182 -9.65 2.15 -3.46
C ILE A 182 -10.71 2.59 -4.46
N LYS A 183 -11.98 2.18 -4.25
CA LYS A 183 -13.10 2.67 -5.06
C LYS A 183 -13.23 4.19 -4.95
N GLN A 184 -13.17 4.75 -3.74
CA GLN A 184 -13.23 6.19 -3.53
C GLN A 184 -12.10 6.93 -4.27
N LEU A 185 -10.85 6.42 -4.19
CA LEU A 185 -9.72 7.03 -4.90
C LEU A 185 -9.90 7.02 -6.42
N VAL A 186 -10.39 5.90 -6.98
CA VAL A 186 -10.65 5.76 -8.42
C VAL A 186 -11.83 6.63 -8.86
N ASP A 187 -12.93 6.67 -8.11
CA ASP A 187 -14.11 7.48 -8.43
C ASP A 187 -13.79 8.99 -8.41
N HIS A 188 -12.79 9.41 -7.62
CA HIS A 188 -12.29 10.79 -7.54
C HIS A 188 -11.06 11.07 -8.43
N ASP A 189 -10.68 10.13 -9.30
CA ASP A 189 -9.54 10.26 -10.22
C ASP A 189 -8.23 10.67 -9.54
N LYS A 190 -7.96 10.07 -8.38
CA LYS A 190 -6.76 10.38 -7.60
C LYS A 190 -5.60 9.52 -8.04
N GLN A 191 -4.43 10.15 -8.11
CA GLN A 191 -3.18 9.42 -8.06
C GLN A 191 -2.95 8.92 -6.63
N PHE A 192 -2.34 7.76 -6.44
CA PHE A 192 -2.14 7.22 -5.11
C PHE A 192 -0.97 6.24 -4.99
N LEU A 193 -0.46 6.13 -3.77
CA LEU A 193 0.49 5.12 -3.32
C LEU A 193 0.06 4.63 -1.93
N ILE A 194 -0.51 3.43 -1.86
CA ILE A 194 -1.17 2.94 -0.64
C ILE A 194 -0.71 1.53 -0.28
N ILE A 195 -0.66 1.22 1.01
CA ILE A 195 -0.35 -0.14 1.46
C ILE A 195 -1.61 -1.02 1.39
N ALA A 196 -1.43 -2.27 0.96
CA ALA A 196 -2.48 -3.26 1.00
C ALA A 196 -1.93 -4.65 1.32
N ASN A 197 -2.85 -5.54 1.66
CA ASN A 197 -2.57 -6.97 1.70
C ASN A 197 -2.48 -7.55 0.27
N ILE A 198 -1.57 -8.49 0.02
CA ILE A 198 -1.40 -9.19 -1.26
C ILE A 198 -2.68 -9.85 -1.77
N ASN A 199 -3.56 -10.28 -0.85
CA ASN A 199 -4.85 -10.87 -1.22
C ASN A 199 -5.77 -9.86 -1.94
N ALA A 200 -5.51 -8.55 -1.81
CA ALA A 200 -6.27 -7.52 -2.51
C ALA A 200 -6.14 -7.61 -4.04
N ILE A 201 -5.04 -8.19 -4.55
CA ILE A 201 -4.81 -8.39 -5.99
C ILE A 201 -5.99 -9.11 -6.65
N THR A 202 -6.56 -10.10 -5.96
CA THR A 202 -7.64 -10.97 -6.48
C THR A 202 -9.03 -10.55 -5.98
N TYR A 203 -9.18 -9.32 -5.48
CA TYR A 203 -10.51 -8.79 -5.22
C TYR A 203 -11.20 -8.47 -6.56
N LYS A 204 -12.49 -8.77 -6.65
CA LYS A 204 -13.29 -8.59 -7.87
C LYS A 204 -13.30 -7.12 -8.34
N GLU A 205 -13.16 -6.19 -7.41
CA GLU A 205 -13.14 -4.75 -7.64
C GLU A 205 -11.74 -4.21 -7.98
N VAL A 206 -10.68 -4.97 -7.69
CA VAL A 206 -9.27 -4.54 -7.83
C VAL A 206 -8.62 -5.19 -9.05
N PHE A 207 -8.81 -6.50 -9.24
CA PHE A 207 -8.20 -7.23 -10.35
C PHE A 207 -8.49 -6.62 -11.73
N PRO A 208 -9.73 -6.20 -12.05
CA PRO A 208 -10.00 -5.55 -13.34
C PRO A 208 -9.16 -4.27 -13.55
N LEU A 209 -8.93 -3.49 -12.50
CA LEU A 209 -8.08 -2.29 -12.58
C LEU A 209 -6.62 -2.64 -12.87
N ILE A 210 -6.10 -3.75 -12.30
CA ILE A 210 -4.75 -4.25 -12.59
C ILE A 210 -4.66 -4.72 -14.05
N LYS A 211 -5.62 -5.56 -14.45
CA LYS A 211 -5.70 -6.11 -15.81
C LYS A 211 -5.71 -5.00 -16.86
N ASP A 212 -6.49 -3.95 -16.61
CA ASP A 212 -6.65 -2.82 -17.53
C ASP A 212 -5.55 -1.75 -17.36
N ASN A 213 -4.47 -2.06 -16.63
CA ASN A 213 -3.33 -1.16 -16.38
C ASN A 213 -3.69 0.19 -15.76
N LYS A 214 -4.77 0.25 -14.97
CA LYS A 214 -5.19 1.46 -14.23
C LYS A 214 -4.51 1.57 -12.86
N ILE A 215 -4.14 0.43 -12.28
CA ILE A 215 -3.40 0.33 -11.03
C ILE A 215 -2.36 -0.80 -11.16
N TRP A 216 -1.30 -0.75 -10.38
CA TRP A 216 -0.25 -1.77 -10.34
C TRP A 216 0.34 -1.89 -8.93
N LEU A 217 1.22 -2.88 -8.76
CA LEU A 217 1.99 -3.02 -7.51
C LEU A 217 3.12 -2.01 -7.51
N GLY A 218 3.52 -1.54 -6.34
CA GLY A 218 4.72 -0.74 -6.17
C GLY A 218 6.00 -1.56 -6.35
N THR A 219 7.10 -1.06 -5.78
CA THR A 219 8.43 -1.52 -6.21
C THR A 219 8.90 -2.84 -5.59
N GLY A 220 8.16 -3.41 -4.65
CA GLY A 220 8.45 -4.75 -4.16
C GLY A 220 7.32 -5.44 -3.41
N MET A 221 7.55 -6.74 -3.18
CA MET A 221 6.61 -7.68 -2.57
C MET A 221 7.30 -8.50 -1.47
N GLY A 222 6.52 -9.16 -0.62
CA GLY A 222 7.03 -10.05 0.42
C GLY A 222 7.51 -9.28 1.65
N ARG A 223 8.82 -9.28 1.90
CA ARG A 223 9.44 -8.53 3.02
C ARG A 223 9.76 -7.07 2.66
N TRP A 224 9.14 -6.54 1.61
CA TRP A 224 9.36 -5.16 1.17
C TRP A 224 8.88 -4.15 2.20
N ILE A 225 7.79 -4.49 2.90
CA ILE A 225 7.36 -3.83 4.12
C ILE A 225 7.92 -4.66 5.29
N SER A 226 8.85 -4.06 6.04
CA SER A 226 9.62 -4.76 7.08
C SER A 226 8.86 -4.94 8.39
N GLY A 227 7.65 -4.38 8.48
CA GLY A 227 6.69 -4.54 9.55
C GLY A 227 6.09 -3.22 10.00
N PHE A 228 5.15 -3.32 10.93
CA PHE A 228 4.43 -2.18 11.50
C PHE A 228 4.76 -2.04 12.97
N ILE A 229 4.93 -0.80 13.42
CA ILE A 229 5.06 -0.48 14.84
C ILE A 229 3.67 -0.60 15.47
N VAL A 230 3.58 -1.30 16.60
CA VAL A 230 2.33 -1.55 17.33
C VAL A 230 2.42 -1.03 18.76
N PRO A 231 1.28 -0.71 19.42
CA PRO A 231 1.27 -0.23 20.80
C PRO A 231 1.85 -1.25 21.79
N GLU A 232 2.31 -0.77 22.95
CA GLU A 232 2.81 -1.64 24.02
C GLU A 232 1.78 -2.66 24.52
N SER A 233 0.50 -2.31 24.44
CA SER A 233 -0.62 -3.18 24.81
C SER A 233 -0.86 -4.32 23.82
N TYR A 234 -0.30 -4.22 22.60
CA TYR A 234 -0.40 -5.28 21.60
C TYR A 234 0.46 -6.47 22.01
N GLU A 235 -0.17 -7.63 22.12
CA GLU A 235 0.52 -8.89 22.42
C GLU A 235 1.33 -9.31 21.20
N LEU A 236 2.65 -9.41 21.36
CA LEU A 236 3.52 -9.88 20.30
C LEU A 236 3.34 -11.39 20.13
N TYR A 237 2.94 -11.80 18.93
CA TYR A 237 2.79 -13.21 18.57
C TYR A 237 3.51 -13.51 17.25
N GLY A 238 3.97 -14.76 17.12
CA GLY A 238 4.65 -15.25 15.91
C GLY A 238 6.16 -14.96 15.92
N SER A 239 6.88 -15.63 15.01
CA SER A 239 8.33 -15.54 14.87
C SER A 239 8.83 -14.22 14.24
N GLU A 240 7.91 -13.43 13.70
CA GLU A 240 8.20 -12.19 12.96
C GLU A 240 7.89 -10.93 13.80
N ALA A 241 7.55 -11.12 15.08
CA ALA A 241 7.44 -10.05 16.05
C ALA A 241 8.80 -9.78 16.70
N ARG A 242 9.20 -8.52 16.78
CA ARG A 242 10.48 -8.10 17.36
C ARG A 242 10.33 -6.81 18.16
N ILE A 243 11.33 -6.51 18.97
CA ILE A 243 11.53 -5.21 19.60
C ILE A 243 12.82 -4.65 19.00
N ASP A 244 12.79 -3.42 18.51
CA ASP A 244 13.99 -2.76 17.99
C ASP A 244 14.85 -2.14 19.11
N ASP A 245 15.98 -1.55 18.72
CA ASP A 245 16.95 -0.96 19.67
C ASP A 245 16.37 0.26 20.43
N GLU A 246 15.30 0.88 19.91
CA GLU A 246 14.58 1.99 20.54
C GLU A 246 13.42 1.50 21.43
N GLY A 247 13.24 0.18 21.57
CA GLY A 247 12.17 -0.41 22.37
C GLY A 247 10.81 -0.47 21.67
N LYS A 248 10.72 -0.10 20.38
CA LYS A 248 9.46 -0.17 19.62
C LYS A 248 9.14 -1.61 19.26
N ARG A 249 7.88 -1.96 19.44
CA ARG A 249 7.34 -3.28 19.10
C ARG A 249 6.97 -3.31 17.63
N ILE A 250 7.54 -4.23 16.87
CA ILE A 250 7.31 -4.38 15.43
C ILE A 250 6.71 -5.74 15.13
N VAL A 251 5.62 -5.74 14.37
CA VAL A 251 4.98 -6.95 13.83
C VAL A 251 5.15 -6.95 12.31
N ALA A 252 5.93 -7.89 11.78
CA ALA A 252 6.06 -8.04 10.33
C ALA A 252 5.00 -8.97 9.76
N THR A 253 4.41 -8.55 8.65
CA THR A 253 3.48 -9.36 7.88
C THR A 253 4.02 -9.50 6.46
N ASN A 254 4.47 -10.70 6.09
CA ASN A 254 5.07 -11.00 4.78
C ASN A 254 4.08 -10.91 3.60
N ASN A 255 2.92 -10.32 3.82
CA ASN A 255 1.80 -10.24 2.90
C ASN A 255 1.35 -8.80 2.62
N CYS A 256 2.05 -7.79 3.12
CA CYS A 256 1.78 -6.40 2.77
C CYS A 256 2.68 -5.95 1.61
N LEU A 257 2.13 -5.10 0.75
CA LEU A 257 2.81 -4.50 -0.39
C LEU A 257 2.17 -3.15 -0.74
N TRP A 258 2.79 -2.41 -1.65
CA TRP A 258 2.26 -1.14 -2.15
C TRP A 258 1.39 -1.34 -3.39
N PHE A 259 0.27 -0.64 -3.45
CA PHE A 259 -0.59 -0.46 -4.61
C PHE A 259 -0.52 0.99 -5.06
N THR A 260 -0.46 1.20 -6.37
CA THR A 260 -0.28 2.54 -6.92
C THR A 260 -0.83 2.66 -8.34
N ASN A 261 -1.02 3.90 -8.77
CA ASN A 261 -1.12 4.29 -10.17
C ASN A 261 -0.09 5.39 -10.52
N LEU A 262 0.93 5.58 -9.68
CA LEU A 262 2.12 6.38 -9.97
C LEU A 262 3.13 5.50 -10.70
N ASP A 263 3.70 6.02 -11.78
CA ASP A 263 4.61 5.23 -12.60
C ASP A 263 6.00 5.12 -11.95
N HIS A 264 6.68 4.00 -12.17
CA HIS A 264 8.00 3.73 -11.57
C HIS A 264 8.85 2.83 -12.47
N GLY A 265 10.17 2.95 -12.35
CA GLY A 265 11.11 2.30 -13.29
C GLY A 265 10.98 0.78 -13.34
N LYS A 266 10.74 0.11 -12.21
CA LYS A 266 10.57 -1.36 -12.15
C LYS A 266 9.47 -1.88 -13.09
N ARG A 267 8.41 -1.09 -13.30
CA ARG A 267 7.28 -1.45 -14.16
C ARG A 267 7.69 -1.66 -15.62
N HIS A 268 8.77 -1.00 -16.03
CA HIS A 268 9.28 -1.01 -17.41
C HIS A 268 10.50 -1.92 -17.58
N GLN A 269 10.88 -2.67 -16.54
CA GLN A 269 12.01 -3.60 -16.64
C GLN A 269 11.57 -4.88 -17.35
N PRO A 270 12.13 -5.20 -18.54
CA PRO A 270 11.81 -6.45 -19.21
C PRO A 270 12.34 -7.63 -18.40
N LEU A 271 11.51 -8.66 -18.25
CA LEU A 271 11.90 -9.92 -17.66
C LEU A 271 12.79 -10.69 -18.65
N PRO A 272 14.02 -11.09 -18.29
CA PRO A 272 14.84 -11.94 -19.15
C PRO A 272 14.22 -13.33 -19.27
N LEU A 273 14.01 -13.79 -20.50
CA LEU A 273 13.36 -15.06 -20.78
C LEU A 273 14.25 -15.97 -21.63
N MET A 274 14.08 -17.28 -21.44
CA MET A 274 14.66 -18.32 -22.29
C MET A 274 13.60 -18.85 -23.25
N THR A 275 14.03 -19.47 -24.34
CA THR A 275 13.13 -20.25 -25.19
C THR A 275 12.56 -21.44 -24.43
N MET A 276 11.44 -22.01 -24.90
CA MET A 276 10.84 -23.21 -24.32
C MET A 276 11.84 -24.37 -24.30
N ALA A 277 12.62 -24.54 -25.37
CA ALA A 277 13.66 -25.56 -25.46
C ALA A 277 14.79 -25.34 -24.44
N ASP A 278 15.23 -24.11 -24.26
CA ASP A 278 16.28 -23.76 -23.30
C ASP A 278 15.78 -23.92 -21.85
N ASN A 279 14.55 -23.52 -21.56
CA ASN A 279 13.94 -23.76 -20.25
C ASN A 279 13.91 -25.26 -19.92
N ILE A 280 13.48 -26.12 -20.86
CA ILE A 280 13.51 -27.58 -20.68
C ILE A 280 14.93 -28.08 -20.41
N LYS A 281 15.95 -27.50 -21.03
CA LYS A 281 17.33 -27.98 -20.90
C LYS A 281 18.04 -27.45 -19.64
N PHE A 282 17.81 -26.20 -19.29
CA PHE A 282 18.65 -25.44 -18.36
C PHE A 282 17.93 -24.92 -17.11
N SER A 283 16.60 -25.02 -17.02
CA SER A 283 15.86 -24.54 -15.85
C SER A 283 16.43 -25.10 -14.53
N SER A 284 16.46 -24.27 -13.49
CA SER A 284 16.77 -24.69 -12.12
C SER A 284 15.66 -25.53 -11.50
N HIS A 285 14.44 -25.46 -12.06
CA HIS A 285 13.25 -26.12 -11.54
C HIS A 285 13.11 -27.52 -12.13
N LYS A 286 13.19 -28.54 -11.27
CA LYS A 286 13.11 -29.97 -11.69
C LYS A 286 11.81 -30.34 -12.38
N SER A 287 10.71 -29.62 -12.10
CA SER A 287 9.42 -29.85 -12.75
C SER A 287 9.33 -29.31 -14.18
N ILE A 288 10.28 -28.46 -14.60
CA ILE A 288 10.41 -27.96 -15.97
C ILE A 288 11.59 -28.64 -16.67
N LYS A 289 12.72 -28.77 -15.99
CA LYS A 289 13.95 -29.34 -16.56
C LYS A 289 13.76 -30.80 -16.99
N GLY A 290 13.90 -31.07 -18.28
CA GLY A 290 13.74 -32.38 -18.91
C GLY A 290 12.28 -32.85 -19.03
N VAL A 291 11.32 -32.06 -18.56
CA VAL A 291 9.89 -32.42 -18.52
C VAL A 291 9.07 -31.50 -19.43
N GLY A 292 9.35 -30.21 -19.41
CA GLY A 292 8.59 -29.19 -20.12
C GLY A 292 7.34 -28.73 -19.39
N TYR A 293 6.35 -28.30 -20.16
CA TYR A 293 5.21 -27.56 -19.67
C TYR A 293 3.94 -28.39 -19.80
N LYS A 294 3.12 -28.39 -18.75
CA LYS A 294 1.84 -29.07 -18.76
C LYS A 294 0.74 -28.13 -19.26
N LYS A 295 -0.31 -28.71 -19.86
CA LYS A 295 -1.52 -27.98 -20.27
C LYS A 295 -2.60 -28.11 -19.19
N TYR A 296 -3.49 -27.13 -19.10
CA TYR A 296 -4.67 -27.28 -18.26
C TYR A 296 -5.68 -28.24 -18.87
N ASP A 297 -6.46 -28.88 -18.00
CA ASP A 297 -7.50 -29.83 -18.42
C ASP A 297 -8.71 -29.11 -19.04
N ASN A 298 -8.97 -27.86 -18.63
CA ASN A 298 -10.25 -27.17 -18.88
C ASN A 298 -10.18 -26.11 -20.00
N PHE A 299 -8.99 -25.68 -20.41
CA PHE A 299 -8.81 -24.65 -21.43
C PHE A 299 -7.40 -24.67 -22.04
N ASP A 300 -7.26 -24.13 -23.25
CA ASP A 300 -6.00 -24.13 -24.00
C ASP A 300 -5.01 -23.08 -23.47
N ALA A 301 -4.33 -23.43 -22.39
CA ALA A 301 -3.21 -22.68 -21.85
C ALA A 301 -2.21 -23.63 -21.17
N ILE A 302 -0.96 -23.20 -21.06
CA ILE A 302 0.08 -23.94 -20.33
C ILE A 302 0.22 -23.42 -18.90
N GLU A 303 0.48 -24.33 -17.97
CA GLU A 303 0.82 -24.01 -16.58
C GLU A 303 2.31 -23.61 -16.50
N ILE A 304 2.55 -22.40 -16.03
CA ILE A 304 3.88 -21.88 -15.74
C ILE A 304 4.01 -21.73 -14.22
N PRO A 305 4.60 -22.70 -13.51
CA PRO A 305 4.67 -22.66 -12.05
C PRO A 305 5.65 -21.61 -11.51
N TYR A 306 6.59 -21.14 -12.34
CA TYR A 306 7.64 -20.19 -11.93
C TYR A 306 7.81 -19.08 -12.96
N THR A 307 7.86 -17.83 -12.50
CA THR A 307 8.00 -16.65 -13.36
C THR A 307 9.26 -16.68 -14.24
N ASP A 308 10.37 -17.21 -13.73
CA ASP A 308 11.63 -17.34 -14.48
C ASP A 308 11.63 -18.50 -15.50
N ALA A 309 10.55 -19.30 -15.55
CA ALA A 309 10.34 -20.35 -16.53
C ALA A 309 9.36 -19.95 -17.64
N ILE A 310 8.94 -18.68 -17.73
CA ILE A 310 8.11 -18.21 -18.84
C ILE A 310 8.92 -18.34 -20.14
N PRO A 311 8.44 -19.07 -21.16
CA PRO A 311 9.12 -19.18 -22.45
C PRO A 311 8.97 -17.90 -23.29
N SER A 312 10.02 -17.47 -23.98
CA SER A 312 10.00 -16.29 -24.86
C SER A 312 9.32 -16.50 -26.22
N ASP A 313 9.12 -17.76 -26.62
CA ASP A 313 8.75 -18.20 -27.96
C ASP A 313 7.40 -18.96 -27.98
N TYR A 314 6.56 -18.75 -26.97
CA TYR A 314 5.22 -19.35 -26.88
C TYR A 314 4.12 -18.29 -27.02
N ASP A 315 3.39 -18.32 -28.13
CA ASP A 315 2.36 -17.33 -28.46
C ASP A 315 0.99 -17.59 -27.80
N GLY A 316 0.83 -18.75 -27.17
CA GLY A 316 -0.42 -19.15 -26.53
C GLY A 316 -0.65 -18.51 -25.16
N VAL A 317 -1.78 -18.84 -24.53
CA VAL A 317 -2.09 -18.38 -23.18
C VAL A 317 -1.23 -19.13 -22.16
N MET A 318 -0.68 -18.39 -21.20
CA MET A 318 0.14 -18.91 -20.12
C MET A 318 -0.50 -18.59 -18.78
N GLY A 319 -0.67 -19.60 -17.93
CA GLY A 319 -1.08 -19.40 -16.55
C GLY A 319 0.12 -19.28 -15.63
N VAL A 320 0.34 -18.09 -15.08
CA VAL A 320 1.46 -17.75 -14.19
C VAL A 320 0.98 -17.53 -12.75
N PRO A 321 1.86 -17.64 -11.73
CA PRO A 321 1.48 -17.36 -10.35
C PRO A 321 1.04 -15.90 -10.17
N ILE A 322 0.15 -15.60 -9.22
CA ILE A 322 -0.28 -14.21 -8.96
C ILE A 322 0.90 -13.30 -8.60
N THR A 323 1.91 -13.87 -7.95
CA THR A 323 3.18 -13.19 -7.61
C THR A 323 3.99 -12.73 -8.83
N PHE A 324 3.64 -13.17 -10.04
CA PHE A 324 4.20 -12.65 -11.29
C PHE A 324 4.07 -11.13 -11.41
N LEU A 325 3.03 -10.53 -10.82
CA LEU A 325 2.82 -9.07 -10.87
C LEU A 325 4.00 -8.25 -10.33
N ASP A 326 4.82 -8.81 -9.43
CA ASP A 326 6.05 -8.14 -8.97
C ASP A 326 7.07 -7.92 -10.09
N LYS A 327 6.98 -8.70 -11.18
CA LYS A 327 7.85 -8.66 -12.36
C LYS A 327 7.07 -8.32 -13.64
N TYR A 328 5.84 -7.86 -13.51
CA TYR A 328 4.98 -7.58 -14.66
C TYR A 328 5.41 -6.30 -15.35
N ASN A 329 5.78 -6.43 -16.62
CA ASN A 329 6.01 -5.31 -17.53
C ASN A 329 4.89 -5.28 -18.60
N PRO A 330 4.12 -4.18 -18.71
CA PRO A 330 2.97 -4.05 -19.62
C PRO A 330 3.37 -3.88 -21.09
N GLU A 331 4.66 -3.66 -21.37
CA GLU A 331 5.24 -3.62 -22.72
C GLU A 331 5.63 -5.02 -23.17
N GLN A 332 5.94 -5.92 -22.24
CA GLN A 332 6.33 -7.30 -22.54
C GLN A 332 5.13 -8.27 -22.52
N PHE A 333 4.17 -8.05 -21.61
CA PHE A 333 3.07 -8.98 -21.38
C PHE A 333 1.72 -8.28 -21.36
N GLU A 334 0.70 -9.01 -21.80
CA GLU A 334 -0.70 -8.66 -21.65
C GLU A 334 -1.35 -9.60 -20.61
N ILE A 335 -2.05 -9.04 -19.62
CA ILE A 335 -2.91 -9.82 -18.72
C ILE A 335 -4.29 -9.92 -19.38
N ILE A 336 -4.68 -11.13 -19.76
CA ILE A 336 -5.97 -11.36 -20.41
C ILE A 336 -7.05 -11.78 -19.41
N GLY A 337 -6.66 -12.24 -18.21
CA GLY A 337 -7.61 -12.69 -17.18
C GLY A 337 -6.94 -13.37 -15.99
N CYS A 338 -7.74 -14.04 -15.17
CA CYS A 338 -7.27 -14.91 -14.09
C CYS A 338 -8.20 -16.11 -13.91
N SER A 339 -7.75 -17.14 -13.19
CA SER A 339 -8.46 -18.40 -12.98
C SER A 339 -9.60 -18.30 -11.94
N TYR A 340 -10.19 -17.12 -11.76
CA TYR A 340 -11.41 -16.91 -10.99
C TYR A 340 -12.56 -16.71 -11.97
N GLU A 341 -13.77 -17.11 -11.58
CA GLU A 341 -14.97 -16.98 -12.43
C GLU A 341 -15.20 -15.56 -12.96
N TYR A 342 -14.94 -14.54 -12.14
CA TYR A 342 -15.10 -13.13 -12.54
C TYR A 342 -13.96 -12.62 -13.44
N GLY A 343 -12.84 -13.35 -13.54
CA GLY A 343 -11.62 -12.96 -14.24
C GLY A 343 -11.44 -13.67 -15.58
N LYS A 344 -12.48 -14.34 -16.08
CA LYS A 344 -12.49 -15.01 -17.37
C LYS A 344 -12.12 -14.03 -18.51
N PRO A 345 -11.21 -14.42 -19.44
CA PRO A 345 -10.88 -13.61 -20.60
C PRO A 345 -12.09 -13.32 -21.50
N GLU A 346 -12.06 -12.17 -22.16
CA GLU A 346 -13.09 -11.80 -23.11
C GLU A 346 -13.12 -12.76 -24.31
N GLY A 347 -14.32 -13.09 -24.80
CA GLY A 347 -14.51 -14.03 -25.92
C GLY A 347 -14.41 -15.51 -25.57
N TRP A 348 -14.03 -15.87 -24.33
CA TRP A 348 -14.07 -17.27 -23.88
C TRP A 348 -15.51 -17.74 -23.63
N ASN A 349 -15.75 -19.05 -23.83
CA ASN A 349 -17.07 -19.65 -23.61
C ASN A 349 -17.57 -19.37 -22.18
N ASN A 350 -18.86 -19.05 -22.06
CA ASN A 350 -19.47 -18.77 -20.77
C ASN A 350 -19.49 -19.95 -19.81
N ASP A 351 -19.57 -21.17 -20.33
CA ASP A 351 -19.65 -22.39 -19.54
C ASP A 351 -18.27 -22.99 -19.21
N ILE A 352 -17.19 -22.28 -19.55
CA ILE A 352 -15.84 -22.76 -19.26
C ILE A 352 -15.58 -22.73 -17.76
N ASN A 353 -15.08 -23.84 -17.23
CA ASN A 353 -14.69 -23.93 -15.83
C ASN A 353 -13.35 -23.21 -15.64
N MET A 354 -13.34 -22.09 -14.93
CA MET A 354 -12.13 -21.31 -14.68
C MET A 354 -11.22 -21.93 -13.60
N ALA A 355 -11.60 -23.06 -12.99
CA ALA A 355 -10.70 -23.82 -12.14
C ALA A 355 -9.51 -24.35 -12.95
N VAL A 356 -8.31 -24.05 -12.47
CA VAL A 356 -7.07 -24.54 -13.06
C VAL A 356 -6.74 -25.92 -12.48
N SER A 357 -6.75 -26.93 -13.33
CA SER A 357 -6.30 -28.28 -13.01
C SER A 357 -5.38 -28.80 -14.10
N VAL A 358 -4.43 -29.63 -13.70
CA VAL A 358 -3.45 -30.27 -14.57
C VAL A 358 -3.42 -31.74 -14.22
N GLU A 359 -3.68 -32.61 -15.20
CA GLU A 359 -3.74 -34.07 -15.02
C GLU A 359 -4.77 -34.46 -13.93
N GLY A 360 -5.88 -33.73 -13.86
CA GLY A 360 -6.95 -33.95 -12.89
C GLY A 360 -6.68 -33.40 -11.49
N VAL A 361 -5.54 -32.72 -11.26
CA VAL A 361 -5.18 -32.13 -9.96
C VAL A 361 -5.32 -30.62 -10.02
N ASN A 362 -6.11 -30.05 -9.11
CA ASN A 362 -6.24 -28.60 -8.97
C ASN A 362 -4.91 -27.95 -8.57
N VAL A 363 -4.54 -26.87 -9.26
CA VAL A 363 -3.40 -26.04 -8.88
C VAL A 363 -3.86 -24.72 -8.26
N TYR A 364 -2.92 -23.98 -7.66
CA TYR A 364 -3.21 -22.65 -7.12
C TYR A 364 -3.70 -21.72 -8.22
N LYS A 365 -4.48 -20.70 -7.84
CA LYS A 365 -5.00 -19.71 -8.77
C LYS A 365 -3.87 -19.02 -9.56
N ARG A 366 -4.19 -18.67 -10.81
CA ARG A 366 -3.25 -18.18 -11.82
C ARG A 366 -3.75 -16.90 -12.46
N LEU A 367 -2.80 -16.06 -12.86
CA LEU A 367 -3.02 -15.01 -13.85
C LEU A 367 -2.85 -15.62 -15.23
N LEU A 368 -3.71 -15.25 -16.16
CA LEU A 368 -3.64 -15.66 -17.55
C LEU A 368 -3.01 -14.52 -18.33
N ILE A 369 -1.86 -14.79 -18.95
CA ILE A 369 -1.08 -13.81 -19.69
C ILE A 369 -0.78 -14.28 -21.11
N LYS A 370 -0.41 -13.34 -21.96
CA LYS A 370 0.23 -13.55 -23.26
C LYS A 370 1.44 -12.64 -23.38
N HIS A 371 2.37 -12.97 -24.27
CA HIS A 371 3.32 -11.98 -24.77
C HIS A 371 2.57 -10.87 -25.48
N LYS A 372 3.03 -9.64 -25.27
CA LYS A 372 2.57 -8.51 -26.08
C LYS A 372 3.32 -8.58 -27.40
N ASN A 373 2.59 -8.81 -28.49
CA ASN A 373 3.19 -8.78 -29.81
C ASN A 373 3.61 -7.33 -30.10
N ASN A 374 4.92 -7.11 -30.22
CA ASN A 374 5.44 -5.88 -30.81
C ASN A 374 5.05 -5.88 -32.29
N MET A 375 3.89 -5.28 -32.61
CA MET A 375 3.54 -4.93 -34.00
C MET A 375 4.41 -3.77 -34.47
#